data_AF-A0AAD8MS53-F1
#
_entry.id   AF-A0AAD8MS53-F1
#
_cell.length_a   1.000
_cell.length_b   1.000
_cell.length_c   1.000
_cell.angle_alpha   90.00
_cell.angle_beta   90.00
_cell.angle_gamma   90.00
#
_symmetry.space_group_name_H-M   'P 1'
#
loop_
_entity.id
_entity.type
_entity.pdbx_description
1 polymer ?
#
loop_
_entity_poly.entity_id
_entity_poly.type
_entity_poly.pdbx_seq_one_letter_code
_entity_poly.pdbx_strand_id
1 'polypeptide(L)'
;MIDDLLLEKTKTVVNKMTSYSDKQLQYFALAEIDKILKSIGKSLMQFKQLPQPPANYLQSGRNNLVIDETSYNLSEMEFEFNKLFPHCNPEQLEVYTELYVAISRVTPPYGLKVFIDDKNAKATNLTKNVVYHEIFYNLHVP
;
A
#
# COMPACT_ATOMS: atom_id res chain seq x y z
N MET A 1 3.62 14.30 -34.87
CA MET A 1 4.04 15.16 -33.74
C MET A 1 4.10 14.42 -32.40
N ILE A 2 3.24 13.41 -32.14
CA ILE A 2 3.40 12.48 -30.98
C ILE A 2 4.34 11.32 -31.33
N ASP A 3 4.35 10.86 -32.59
CA ASP A 3 5.18 9.73 -33.03
C ASP A 3 6.69 10.03 -32.98
N ASP A 4 7.10 11.28 -33.21
CA ASP A 4 8.50 11.70 -33.11
C ASP A 4 9.02 11.64 -31.66
N LEU A 5 8.13 11.85 -30.68
CA LEU A 5 8.43 11.87 -29.25
C LEU A 5 8.55 10.44 -28.67
N LEU A 6 7.78 9.49 -29.23
CA LEU A 6 7.89 8.05 -28.94
C LEU A 6 9.14 7.43 -29.57
N LEU A 7 9.52 7.88 -30.77
CA LEU A 7 10.74 7.44 -31.45
C LEU A 7 12.01 7.96 -30.75
N GLU A 8 11.99 9.18 -30.22
CA GLU A 8 13.07 9.72 -29.39
C GLU A 8 13.22 8.92 -28.10
N LYS A 9 12.15 8.70 -27.33
CA LYS A 9 12.24 7.92 -26.08
C LYS A 9 12.73 6.49 -26.29
N THR A 10 12.32 5.82 -27.38
CA THR A 10 12.82 4.48 -27.71
C THR A 10 14.28 4.53 -28.16
N LYS A 11 14.70 5.52 -28.95
CA LYS A 11 16.12 5.74 -29.30
C LYS A 11 16.97 6.07 -28.08
N THR A 12 16.51 6.90 -27.14
CA THR A 12 17.26 7.21 -25.91
C THR A 12 17.39 5.97 -25.03
N VAL A 13 16.33 5.17 -24.88
CA VAL A 13 16.35 3.93 -24.10
C VAL A 13 17.27 2.89 -24.76
N VAL A 14 17.17 2.69 -26.07
CA VAL A 14 18.03 1.77 -26.84
C VAL A 14 19.50 2.22 -26.81
N ASN A 15 19.78 3.52 -26.99
CA ASN A 15 21.13 4.07 -26.98
C ASN A 15 21.76 4.07 -25.57
N LYS A 16 20.93 4.15 -24.53
CA LYS A 16 21.37 3.99 -23.13
C LYS A 16 21.55 2.52 -22.76
N MET A 17 20.85 1.58 -23.42
CA MET A 17 21.03 0.13 -23.27
C MET A 17 22.33 -0.37 -23.93
N THR A 18 22.75 0.22 -25.05
CA THR A 18 23.99 -0.15 -25.75
C THR A 18 25.29 0.10 -24.96
N SER A 19 25.26 0.84 -23.85
CA SER A 19 26.44 1.07 -22.99
C SER A 19 26.58 0.09 -21.82
N TYR A 20 25.58 -0.75 -21.57
CA TYR A 20 25.60 -1.73 -20.48
C TYR A 20 25.91 -3.13 -21.02
N SER A 21 26.79 -3.84 -20.32
CA SER A 21 27.01 -5.27 -20.60
C SER A 21 25.74 -6.09 -20.32
N ASP A 22 25.60 -7.23 -20.98
CA ASP A 22 24.47 -8.17 -20.77
C ASP A 22 24.27 -8.51 -19.29
N LYS A 23 25.35 -8.61 -18.51
CA LYS A 23 25.29 -8.83 -17.06
C LYS A 23 24.72 -7.64 -16.30
N GLN A 24 25.10 -6.42 -16.66
CA GLN A 24 24.54 -5.23 -16.04
C GLN A 24 23.06 -5.11 -16.36
N LEU A 25 22.66 -5.40 -17.60
CA LEU A 25 21.25 -5.41 -17.99
C LEU A 25 20.47 -6.47 -17.23
N GLN A 26 21.04 -7.67 -17.06
CA GLN A 26 20.47 -8.72 -16.23
C GLN A 26 20.30 -8.26 -14.78
N TYR A 27 21.28 -7.58 -14.18
CA TYR A 27 21.16 -7.06 -12.81
C TYR A 27 20.11 -5.97 -12.67
N PHE A 28 19.97 -5.08 -13.66
CA PHE A 28 18.88 -4.10 -13.68
C PHE A 28 17.50 -4.76 -13.78
N ALA A 29 17.37 -5.78 -14.64
CA ALA A 29 16.14 -6.55 -14.75
C ALA A 29 15.79 -7.25 -13.43
N LEU A 30 16.78 -7.88 -12.78
CA LEU A 30 16.61 -8.52 -11.47
C LEU A 30 16.24 -7.52 -10.38
N ALA A 31 16.79 -6.31 -10.41
CA ALA A 31 16.43 -5.25 -9.46
C ALA A 31 14.98 -4.77 -9.62
N GLU A 32 14.49 -4.63 -10.86
CA GLU A 32 13.08 -4.32 -11.10
C GLU A 32 12.16 -5.48 -10.69
N ILE A 33 12.58 -6.73 -10.90
CA ILE A 33 11.87 -7.90 -10.37
C ILE A 33 11.82 -7.85 -8.84
N ASP A 34 12.93 -7.55 -8.16
CA ASP A 34 12.95 -7.43 -6.69
C ASP A 34 12.02 -6.31 -6.21
N LYS A 35 11.91 -5.19 -6.93
CA LYS A 35 10.95 -4.11 -6.62
C LYS A 35 9.50 -4.57 -6.71
N ILE A 36 9.15 -5.36 -7.73
CA ILE A 36 7.81 -5.96 -7.88
C ILE A 36 7.56 -7.03 -6.80
N LEU A 37 8.56 -7.85 -6.49
CA LEU A 37 8.44 -8.86 -5.42
C LEU A 37 8.24 -8.19 -4.06
N LYS A 38 8.90 -7.05 -3.82
CA LYS A 38 8.76 -6.30 -2.58
C LYS A 38 7.35 -5.78 -2.36
N SER A 39 6.62 -5.39 -3.42
CA SER A 39 5.21 -4.96 -3.29
C SER A 39 4.24 -6.10 -2.95
N ILE A 40 4.69 -7.36 -2.99
CA ILE A 40 3.93 -8.53 -2.53
C ILE A 40 4.57 -9.18 -1.30
N GLY A 41 5.45 -8.45 -0.61
CA GLY A 41 6.13 -8.92 0.61
C GLY A 41 7.17 -10.02 0.38
N LYS A 42 7.59 -10.26 -0.87
CA LYS A 42 8.64 -11.22 -1.22
C LYS A 42 9.95 -10.51 -1.54
N SER A 43 11.05 -11.24 -1.49
CA SER A 43 12.36 -10.74 -1.92
C SER A 43 12.97 -11.68 -2.93
N LEU A 44 13.69 -11.13 -3.90
CA LEU A 44 14.45 -11.91 -4.87
C LEU A 44 15.44 -12.88 -4.20
N MET A 45 15.94 -12.55 -3.00
CA MET A 45 16.79 -13.42 -2.17
C MET A 45 16.13 -14.75 -1.79
N GLN A 46 14.80 -14.82 -1.78
CA GLN A 46 14.06 -16.05 -1.46
C GLN A 46 14.09 -17.05 -2.63
N PHE A 47 14.45 -16.61 -3.84
CA PHE A 47 14.52 -17.43 -5.04
C PHE A 47 15.97 -17.78 -5.37
N LYS A 48 16.55 -18.70 -4.59
CA LYS A 48 17.97 -19.12 -4.71
C LYS A 48 18.35 -19.72 -6.06
N GLN A 49 17.37 -20.19 -6.83
CA GLN A 49 17.52 -20.70 -8.20
C GLN A 49 17.77 -19.59 -9.24
N LEU A 50 17.54 -18.32 -8.88
CA LEU A 50 17.79 -17.18 -9.76
C LEU A 50 19.17 -16.55 -9.45
N PRO A 51 19.89 -16.09 -10.49
CA PRO A 51 21.11 -15.30 -10.29
C PRO A 51 20.80 -14.06 -9.46
N GLN A 52 21.62 -13.80 -8.44
CA GLN A 52 21.43 -12.67 -7.54
C GLN A 52 22.26 -11.48 -8.02
N PRO A 53 21.68 -10.28 -8.14
CA PRO A 53 22.44 -9.09 -8.44
C PRO A 53 23.27 -8.65 -7.22
N PRO A 54 24.39 -7.94 -7.41
CA PRO A 54 25.16 -7.42 -6.30
C PRO A 54 24.36 -6.39 -5.48
N ALA A 55 24.71 -6.24 -4.20
CA ALA A 55 23.92 -5.49 -3.22
C ALA A 55 23.69 -4.01 -3.57
N ASN A 56 24.52 -3.41 -4.42
CA ASN A 56 24.35 -2.05 -4.92
C ASN A 56 23.15 -1.89 -5.87
N TYR A 57 22.67 -2.98 -6.49
CA TYR A 57 21.45 -2.98 -7.31
C TYR A 57 20.19 -3.22 -6.47
N LEU A 58 20.34 -3.72 -5.25
CA LEU A 58 19.24 -4.03 -4.35
C LEU A 58 19.12 -2.93 -3.30
N GLN A 59 17.98 -2.23 -3.24
CA GLN A 59 17.67 -1.38 -2.09
C GLN A 59 17.54 -2.26 -0.85
N SER A 60 18.63 -2.35 -0.10
CA SER A 60 18.71 -3.04 1.19
C SER A 60 18.34 -2.05 2.28
N GLY A 61 17.29 -2.35 3.05
CA GLY A 61 17.05 -1.63 4.31
C GLY A 61 15.78 -0.80 4.42
N ARG A 62 14.72 -1.14 3.70
CA ARG A 62 13.39 -0.60 3.99
C ARG A 62 12.48 -1.72 4.46
N ASN A 63 11.97 -1.60 5.69
CA ASN A 63 10.91 -2.48 6.20
C ASN A 63 9.69 -2.27 5.31
N ASN A 64 9.49 -3.15 4.33
CA ASN A 64 8.35 -3.06 3.41
C ASN A 64 7.02 -3.03 4.19
N LEU A 65 6.93 -3.70 5.34
CA LEU A 65 5.76 -3.62 6.23
C LEU A 65 5.46 -2.18 6.68
N VAL A 66 6.48 -1.41 7.07
CA VAL A 66 6.30 -0.02 7.50
C VAL A 66 5.95 0.87 6.30
N ILE A 67 6.52 0.58 5.13
CA ILE A 67 6.18 1.34 3.90
C ILE A 67 4.75 1.03 3.48
N ASP A 68 4.34 -0.23 3.44
CA ASP A 68 2.98 -0.62 3.10
C ASP A 68 1.95 -0.08 4.11
N GLU A 69 2.30 -0.04 5.41
CA GLU A 69 1.50 0.59 6.47
C GLU A 69 1.53 2.13 6.42
N THR A 70 2.42 2.76 5.65
CA THR A 70 2.51 4.25 5.58
C THR A 70 2.31 4.81 4.18
N SER A 71 2.18 3.95 3.17
CA SER A 71 1.99 4.32 1.75
C SER A 71 0.52 4.33 1.35
N TYR A 72 -0.39 4.56 2.29
CA TYR A 72 -1.79 4.68 1.97
C TYR A 72 -2.01 5.85 1.00
N ASN A 73 -2.80 5.60 -0.06
CA ASN A 73 -3.20 6.63 -0.98
C ASN A 73 -4.22 7.55 -0.27
N LEU A 74 -3.75 8.74 0.16
CA LEU A 74 -4.56 9.71 0.88
C LEU A 74 -5.83 10.09 0.10
N SER A 75 -5.73 10.27 -1.22
CA SER A 75 -6.87 10.64 -2.06
C SER A 75 -7.91 9.52 -2.16
N GLU A 76 -7.46 8.27 -2.25
CA GLU A 76 -8.35 7.11 -2.27
C GLU A 76 -9.03 6.88 -0.92
N MET A 77 -8.29 7.02 0.18
CA MET A 77 -8.86 6.94 1.53
C MET A 77 -9.86 8.06 1.79
N GLU A 78 -9.56 9.29 1.38
CA GLU A 78 -10.47 10.41 1.51
C GLU A 78 -11.75 10.19 0.69
N PHE A 79 -11.63 9.64 -0.52
CA PHE A 79 -12.77 9.28 -1.34
C PHE A 79 -13.66 8.22 -0.66
N GLU A 80 -13.07 7.11 -0.20
CA GLU A 80 -13.84 6.07 0.49
C GLU A 80 -14.43 6.57 1.83
N PHE A 81 -13.70 7.41 2.57
CA PHE A 81 -14.23 8.06 3.78
C PHE A 81 -15.47 8.89 3.47
N ASN A 82 -15.38 9.81 2.50
CA ASN A 82 -16.51 10.68 2.13
C ASN A 82 -17.71 9.91 1.59
N LYS A 83 -17.48 8.74 0.97
CA LYS A 83 -18.52 7.82 0.52
C LYS A 83 -19.20 7.08 1.68
N LEU A 84 -18.45 6.64 2.68
CA LEU A 84 -18.96 5.78 3.76
C LEU A 84 -19.48 6.57 4.97
N PHE A 85 -18.81 7.66 5.35
CA PHE A 85 -19.11 8.44 6.54
C PHE A 85 -20.56 8.95 6.63
N PRO A 86 -21.20 9.44 5.55
CA PRO A 86 -22.60 9.85 5.59
C PRO A 86 -23.59 8.72 5.86
N HIS A 87 -23.18 7.46 5.65
CA HIS A 87 -24.00 6.28 5.84
C HIS A 87 -23.81 5.63 7.22
N CYS A 88 -22.98 6.23 8.08
CA CYS A 88 -22.83 5.77 9.46
C CYS A 88 -24.14 6.00 10.23
N ASN A 89 -24.55 4.99 10.99
CA ASN A 89 -25.65 5.14 11.93
C ASN A 89 -25.18 5.88 13.20
N PRO A 90 -26.09 6.30 14.10
CA PRO A 90 -25.74 7.03 15.31
C PRO A 90 -24.72 6.31 16.21
N GLU A 91 -24.85 5.00 16.39
CA GLU A 91 -23.97 4.17 17.23
C GLU A 91 -22.54 4.11 16.66
N GLN A 92 -22.42 3.97 15.34
CA GLN A 92 -21.14 3.99 14.63
C GLN A 92 -20.48 5.36 14.69
N LEU A 93 -21.27 6.43 14.55
CA LEU A 93 -20.77 7.81 14.63
C LEU A 93 -20.24 8.15 16.03
N GLU A 94 -20.90 7.65 17.08
CA GLU A 94 -20.46 7.81 18.47
C GLU A 94 -19.08 7.17 18.69
N VAL A 95 -18.93 5.89 18.31
CA VAL A 95 -17.63 5.18 18.43
C VAL A 95 -16.54 5.86 17.59
N TYR A 96 -16.85 6.28 16.37
CA TYR A 96 -15.91 7.02 15.52
C TYR A 96 -15.44 8.32 16.19
N THR A 97 -16.37 9.09 16.76
CA THR A 97 -16.07 10.37 17.40
C THR A 97 -15.20 10.19 18.62
N GLU A 98 -15.51 9.22 19.48
CA GLU A 98 -14.70 8.89 20.65
C GLU A 98 -13.28 8.47 20.26
N LEU A 99 -13.15 7.62 19.23
CA LEU A 99 -11.84 7.19 18.73
C LEU A 99 -11.05 8.37 18.14
N TYR A 100 -11.68 9.21 17.33
CA TYR A 100 -11.05 10.40 16.72
C TYR A 100 -10.56 11.38 17.80
N VAL A 101 -11.39 11.64 18.81
CA VAL A 101 -11.05 12.49 19.94
C VAL A 101 -9.89 11.89 20.74
N ALA A 102 -9.93 10.58 21.03
CA ALA A 102 -8.85 9.90 21.74
C ALA A 102 -7.52 10.00 20.99
N ILE A 103 -7.52 9.76 19.67
CA ILE A 103 -6.32 9.85 18.82
C ILE A 103 -5.79 11.29 18.76
N SER A 104 -6.66 12.27 18.53
CA SER A 104 -6.26 13.68 18.38
C SER A 104 -5.64 14.30 19.64
N ARG A 105 -5.92 13.73 20.82
CA ARG A 105 -5.35 14.17 22.10
C ARG A 105 -3.93 13.64 22.34
N VAL A 106 -3.47 12.65 21.58
CA VAL A 106 -2.15 12.03 21.80
C VAL A 106 -1.09 12.78 20.99
N THR A 107 -0.21 13.49 21.70
CA THR A 107 0.96 14.14 21.10
C THR A 107 2.21 13.84 21.95
N PRO A 108 3.27 13.23 21.38
CA PRO A 108 3.36 12.79 20.00
C PRO A 108 2.61 11.48 19.73
N PRO A 109 2.16 11.23 18.49
CA PRO A 109 1.42 10.01 18.14
C PRO A 109 2.26 8.73 18.19
N TYR A 110 3.58 8.84 18.40
CA TYR A 110 4.49 7.70 18.43
C TYR A 110 4.18 6.82 19.66
N GLY A 111 3.70 5.61 19.41
CA GLY A 111 3.42 4.62 20.46
C GLY A 111 1.94 4.41 20.80
N LEU A 112 1.03 5.09 20.10
CA LEU A 112 -0.40 4.78 20.21
C LEU A 112 -0.68 3.37 19.70
N LYS A 113 -1.37 2.57 20.52
CA LYS A 113 -1.80 1.20 20.18
C LYS A 113 -3.30 1.10 20.34
N VAL A 114 -3.99 0.74 19.26
CA VAL A 114 -5.42 0.46 19.28
C VAL A 114 -5.59 -1.05 19.37
N PHE A 115 -6.23 -1.53 20.43
CA PHE A 115 -6.55 -2.94 20.62
C PHE A 115 -8.01 -3.18 20.22
N ILE A 116 -8.22 -4.19 19.39
CA ILE A 116 -9.54 -4.67 19.00
C ILE A 116 -9.67 -6.06 19.58
N ASP A 117 -10.59 -6.23 20.53
CA ASP A 117 -10.85 -7.49 21.18
C ASP A 117 -12.21 -8.06 20.73
N ASP A 118 -12.27 -9.39 20.62
CA ASP A 118 -13.52 -10.09 20.42
C ASP A 118 -14.36 -10.14 21.72
N LYS A 119 -15.54 -10.74 21.63
CA LYS A 119 -16.44 -10.96 22.79
C LYS A 119 -15.83 -11.75 23.95
N ASN A 120 -14.68 -12.39 23.75
CA ASN A 120 -13.94 -13.16 24.75
C ASN A 120 -12.67 -12.42 25.22
N ALA A 121 -12.54 -11.12 24.94
CA ALA A 121 -11.36 -10.31 25.23
C ALA A 121 -10.07 -10.83 24.55
N LYS A 122 -10.20 -11.47 23.39
CA LYS A 122 -9.07 -11.95 22.60
C LYS A 122 -8.81 -10.98 21.45
N ALA A 123 -7.57 -10.54 21.32
CA ALA A 123 -7.12 -9.72 20.20
C ALA A 123 -7.53 -10.34 18.86
N THR A 124 -8.19 -9.55 18.03
CA THR A 124 -8.72 -9.97 16.73
C THR A 124 -8.40 -8.93 15.66
N ASN A 125 -8.13 -9.41 14.44
CA ASN A 125 -8.06 -8.59 13.24
C ASN A 125 -9.35 -8.68 12.40
N LEU A 126 -10.37 -9.36 12.93
CA LEU A 126 -11.69 -9.51 12.33
C LEU A 126 -12.67 -8.63 13.09
N THR A 127 -13.13 -7.56 12.45
CA THR A 127 -14.27 -6.78 12.91
C THR A 127 -15.52 -7.37 12.28
N LYS A 128 -16.52 -7.74 13.10
CA LYS A 128 -17.84 -8.11 12.57
C LYS A 128 -18.41 -6.87 11.90
N ASN A 129 -18.46 -6.86 10.57
CA ASN A 129 -19.07 -5.77 9.83
C ASN A 129 -20.57 -5.80 10.14
N VAL A 130 -21.02 -4.94 11.05
CA VAL A 130 -22.44 -4.74 11.33
C VAL A 130 -22.97 -3.84 10.22
N VAL A 131 -23.13 -4.46 9.05
CA VAL A 131 -23.82 -3.84 7.93
C VAL A 131 -25.30 -3.86 8.28
N TYR A 132 -25.85 -2.71 8.63
CA TYR A 132 -27.16 -2.62 9.24
C TYR A 132 -28.36 -2.95 8.34
N HIS A 133 -28.26 -3.52 7.14
CA HIS A 133 -29.38 -3.77 6.18
C HIS A 133 -30.22 -2.52 5.81
N GLU A 134 -30.75 -1.80 6.80
CA GLU A 134 -31.47 -0.53 6.74
C GLU A 134 -30.71 0.58 6.01
N ILE A 135 -29.38 0.59 6.14
CA ILE A 135 -28.48 1.48 5.39
C ILE A 135 -28.54 1.25 3.86
N PHE A 136 -29.01 0.09 3.40
CA PHE A 136 -29.24 -0.17 1.98
C PHE A 136 -30.61 0.27 1.48
N TYR A 137 -31.59 0.56 2.36
CA TYR A 137 -32.91 1.05 1.91
C TYR A 137 -32.84 2.45 1.30
N ASN A 138 -31.81 3.24 1.63
CA ASN A 138 -31.60 4.58 1.09
C ASN A 138 -30.69 4.61 -0.16
N LEU A 139 -30.08 3.49 -0.51
CA LEU A 139 -29.30 3.36 -1.74
C LEU A 139 -30.27 2.99 -2.87
N HIS A 140 -30.71 3.99 -3.64
CA HIS A 140 -31.35 3.73 -4.93
C HIS A 140 -30.34 3.03 -5.83
N VAL A 141 -30.54 1.72 -6.04
CA VAL A 141 -29.82 0.96 -7.04
C VAL A 141 -30.43 1.32 -8.41
N PRO A 142 -29.66 1.84 -9.37
CA PRO A 142 -30.15 2.09 -10.72
C PRO A 142 -30.50 0.79 -11.46
#